data_AF-A0A7S0ZYA1-F1
#
_entry.id   AF-A0A7S0ZYA1-F1
#
_cell.length_a   1.000
_cell.length_b   1.000
_cell.length_c   1.000
_cell.angle_alpha   90.00
_cell.angle_beta   90.00
_cell.angle_gamma   90.00
#
_symmetry.space_group_name_H-M   'P 1'
#
loop_
_entity.id
_entity.type
_entity.pdbx_description
1 polymer ?
#
loop_
_entity_poly.entity_id
_entity_poly.type
_entity_poly.pdbx_seq_one_letter_code
_entity_poly.pdbx_strand_id
1 'polypeptide(L)'
;FLEDKTIVRLVQLIVVGSSSLRSPDILGHLLWFEMKSCALLLAAVRGVAASGAKGIELMGYLENWGPDVEWWDNDIPGNCVMGCFLAKPLLDQIEPYTSLNYGFSFLTQNPDPDQVGCGTQVNEGSCPVWDGENIYLAQASKTGAIAVNSATTIQDVSPSIVAIGEVVRMARMHPSGPKRVKIVLGGWSDYARLGSSSLAKKAAQLASKLVAYTFADGLDIDMEHLTPFASMSGDDEFGAFVTFVTELRSEFGQVATNWAETANARRVALSAQFAQLQPWQQKNVATFYNTSIRHLEEVAANPAPKLEISWTTRFNAFVPEGNPWNYLMPDSPRPNTTFETDNEGQKLWPQLSSILDTVNIMAYDAGTAAGALKLNFSQIFRNFVEIGNVPASKINIGFEPGEQAAGGVWEGQAVDEEMAREIRQQGEGGCMIWAVNPNPHVDPDASTECPKMAQALKTILSPTYAYGAVPQYTKCDPNTGFWPETESLDFGGPLVV
;
A
#
# COMPACT_ATOMS: atom_id res chain seq x y z
N PHE A 1 23.97 -7.60 26.09
CA PHE A 1 24.34 -8.40 27.28
C PHE A 1 23.66 -7.80 28.50
N LEU A 2 22.41 -8.20 28.76
CA LEU A 2 21.68 -8.01 30.02
C LEU A 2 20.59 -9.09 30.01
N GLU A 3 20.71 -10.06 30.92
CA GLU A 3 19.84 -11.23 31.04
C GLU A 3 18.57 -10.88 31.81
N ASP A 4 17.42 -11.26 31.25
CA ASP A 4 16.09 -11.11 31.85
C ASP A 4 15.85 -12.22 32.91
N LYS A 5 15.96 -11.84 34.18
CA LYS A 5 15.81 -12.73 35.36
C LYS A 5 14.37 -13.10 35.70
N THR A 6 13.40 -12.73 34.86
CA THR A 6 11.98 -12.94 35.16
C THR A 6 11.51 -14.36 34.77
N ILE A 7 12.12 -14.95 33.74
CA ILE A 7 11.71 -16.27 33.21
C ILE A 7 12.18 -17.44 34.10
N VAL A 8 13.33 -17.30 34.77
CA VAL A 8 13.89 -18.38 35.60
C VAL A 8 13.11 -18.60 36.90
N ARG A 9 12.42 -17.57 37.41
CA ARG A 9 11.61 -17.69 38.65
C ARG A 9 10.29 -18.43 38.46
N LEU A 10 9.72 -18.43 37.25
CA LEU A 10 8.46 -19.14 36.99
C LEU A 10 8.67 -20.66 36.93
N VAL A 11 9.83 -21.11 36.44
CA VAL A 11 10.17 -22.54 36.29
C VAL A 11 10.51 -23.18 37.64
N GLN A 12 11.08 -22.44 38.59
CA GLN A 12 11.41 -22.98 39.92
C GLN A 12 10.20 -23.21 40.84
N LEU A 13 9.06 -22.54 40.61
CA LEU A 13 7.87 -22.73 41.43
C LEU A 13 7.09 -24.02 41.08
N ILE A 14 7.33 -24.59 39.90
CA ILE A 14 6.60 -25.78 39.42
C ILE A 14 7.25 -27.08 39.95
N VAL A 15 8.54 -27.07 40.29
CA VAL A 15 9.29 -28.28 40.69
C VAL A 15 9.10 -28.68 42.16
N VAL A 16 8.54 -27.81 43.03
CA VAL A 16 8.46 -28.07 44.48
C VAL A 16 7.04 -28.45 44.96
N GLY A 17 6.05 -28.53 44.07
CA GLY A 17 4.63 -28.62 44.45
C GLY A 17 3.92 -29.96 44.29
N SER A 18 4.56 -31.04 43.84
CA SER A 18 3.85 -32.29 43.48
C SER A 18 4.24 -33.49 44.36
N SER A 19 3.82 -33.47 45.63
CA SER A 19 3.92 -34.64 46.50
C SER A 19 2.68 -34.85 47.36
N SER A 20 1.46 -34.80 46.80
CA SER A 20 0.27 -35.44 47.41
C SER A 20 -1.02 -35.31 46.57
N LEU A 21 -1.13 -35.94 45.40
CA LEU A 21 -2.45 -36.17 44.78
C LEU A 21 -2.49 -37.55 44.12
N ARG A 22 -3.13 -38.52 44.79
CA ARG A 22 -3.43 -39.86 44.26
C ARG A 22 -4.88 -39.87 43.79
N SER A 23 -5.12 -39.53 42.53
CA SER A 23 -6.36 -39.86 41.81
C SER A 23 -6.08 -39.89 40.30
N PRO A 24 -6.31 -41.02 39.60
CA PRO A 24 -6.03 -41.15 38.16
C PRO A 24 -6.86 -40.23 37.25
N ASP A 25 -8.02 -39.77 37.70
CA ASP A 25 -8.97 -39.03 36.84
C ASP A 25 -8.67 -37.52 36.74
N ILE A 26 -7.83 -36.97 37.62
CA ILE A 26 -7.45 -35.55 37.61
C ILE A 26 -6.22 -35.30 36.72
N LEU A 27 -5.34 -36.29 36.57
CA LEU A 27 -4.15 -36.18 35.71
C LEU A 27 -4.51 -36.09 34.22
N GLY A 28 -5.54 -36.80 33.77
CA GLY A 28 -5.97 -36.78 32.37
C GLY A 28 -6.51 -35.43 31.91
N HIS A 29 -7.19 -34.70 32.79
CA HIS A 29 -7.72 -33.37 32.49
C HIS A 29 -6.66 -32.26 32.58
N LEU A 30 -5.68 -32.36 33.50
CA LEU A 30 -4.57 -31.40 33.57
C LEU A 30 -3.61 -31.52 32.37
N LEU A 31 -3.27 -32.75 31.95
CA LEU A 31 -2.38 -32.99 30.80
C LEU A 31 -3.00 -32.51 29.48
N TRP A 32 -4.33 -32.58 29.34
CA TRP A 32 -5.02 -32.10 28.13
C TRP A 32 -5.14 -30.56 28.08
N PHE A 33 -5.27 -29.91 29.25
CA PHE A 33 -5.28 -28.44 29.34
C PHE A 33 -3.88 -27.84 29.15
N GLU A 34 -2.83 -28.50 29.66
CA GLU A 34 -1.44 -28.04 29.49
C GLU A 34 -0.91 -28.23 28.06
N MET A 35 -1.31 -29.28 27.34
CA MET A 35 -0.92 -29.43 25.93
C MET A 35 -1.58 -28.40 25.02
N LYS A 36 -2.85 -28.03 25.26
CA LYS A 36 -3.51 -26.93 24.53
C LYS A 36 -2.87 -25.59 24.86
N SER A 37 -2.50 -25.36 26.12
CA SER A 37 -1.86 -24.13 26.55
C SER A 37 -0.43 -24.01 25.99
N CYS A 38 0.34 -25.09 25.94
CA CYS A 38 1.64 -25.12 25.26
C CYS A 38 1.53 -25.01 23.74
N ALA A 39 0.50 -25.58 23.10
CA ALA A 39 0.28 -25.42 21.65
C ALA A 39 -0.15 -23.98 21.30
N LEU A 40 -0.97 -23.33 22.15
CA LEU A 40 -1.29 -21.91 22.01
C LEU A 40 -0.07 -21.02 22.30
N LEU A 41 0.78 -21.37 23.28
CA LEU A 41 2.01 -20.63 23.55
C LEU A 41 3.04 -20.82 22.42
N LEU A 42 3.15 -22.02 21.83
CA LEU A 42 4.03 -22.27 20.68
C LEU A 42 3.49 -21.65 19.38
N ALA A 43 2.16 -21.56 19.20
CA ALA A 43 1.56 -20.80 18.11
C ALA A 43 1.76 -19.28 18.30
N ALA A 44 1.65 -18.78 19.54
CA ALA A 44 1.92 -17.38 19.87
C ALA A 44 3.43 -17.03 19.75
N VAL A 45 4.33 -17.95 20.09
CA VAL A 45 5.78 -17.77 19.97
C VAL A 45 6.27 -17.95 18.52
N ARG A 46 5.55 -18.71 17.68
CA ARG A 46 5.80 -18.72 16.21
C ARG A 46 5.23 -17.51 15.49
N GLY A 47 4.26 -16.81 16.08
CA GLY A 47 3.63 -15.61 15.52
C GLY A 47 4.36 -14.29 15.81
N VAL A 48 5.30 -14.27 16.74
CA VAL A 48 6.20 -13.12 16.95
C VAL A 48 7.51 -13.42 16.21
N ALA A 49 7.46 -13.34 14.89
CA ALA A 49 8.68 -13.07 14.15
C ALA A 49 9.25 -11.78 14.76
N ALA A 50 10.46 -11.85 15.32
CA ALA A 50 11.20 -10.67 15.70
C ALA A 50 11.10 -9.68 14.53
N SER A 51 10.55 -8.49 14.76
CA SER A 51 10.49 -7.48 13.72
C SER A 51 11.93 -7.15 13.34
N GLY A 52 12.43 -7.79 12.30
CA GLY A 52 13.70 -7.41 11.69
C GLY A 52 13.64 -5.93 11.30
N ALA A 53 14.79 -5.29 11.21
CA ALA A 53 14.87 -3.95 10.65
C ALA A 53 14.16 -3.91 9.29
N LYS A 54 13.39 -2.85 9.02
CA LYS A 54 12.75 -2.65 7.71
C LYS A 54 13.85 -2.64 6.65
N GLY A 55 13.67 -3.40 5.58
CA GLY A 55 14.57 -3.38 4.43
C GLY A 55 14.59 -2.01 3.74
N ILE A 56 15.72 -1.66 3.11
CA ILE A 56 15.80 -0.45 2.27
C ILE A 56 14.88 -0.64 1.07
N GLU A 57 13.92 0.25 0.91
CA GLU A 57 12.86 0.14 -0.08
C GLU A 57 13.16 1.03 -1.30
N LEU A 58 12.91 0.50 -2.49
CA LEU A 58 12.65 1.32 -3.67
C LEU A 58 11.19 1.10 -4.06
N MET A 59 10.38 2.13 -3.88
CA MET A 59 8.94 2.12 -4.12
C MET A 59 8.59 2.96 -5.35
N GLY A 60 7.55 2.58 -6.08
CA GLY A 60 7.04 3.37 -7.19
C GLY A 60 5.53 3.53 -7.12
N TYR A 61 5.02 4.69 -7.51
CA TYR A 61 3.59 4.90 -7.72
C TYR A 61 3.18 4.39 -9.10
N LEU A 62 2.33 3.37 -9.12
CA LEU A 62 1.78 2.76 -10.32
C LEU A 62 0.38 3.32 -10.55
N GLU A 63 0.25 4.16 -11.57
CA GLU A 63 -0.97 4.89 -11.88
C GLU A 63 -1.95 4.00 -12.66
N ASN A 64 -3.20 3.94 -12.22
CA ASN A 64 -4.24 3.11 -12.82
C ASN A 64 -4.88 3.73 -14.08
N TRP A 65 -4.36 4.87 -14.56
CA TRP A 65 -4.76 5.53 -15.82
C TRP A 65 -3.62 5.64 -16.85
N GLY A 66 -2.46 5.03 -16.58
CA GLY A 66 -1.31 5.05 -17.48
C GLY A 66 -1.57 4.37 -18.83
N PRO A 67 -0.61 4.47 -19.78
CA PRO A 67 -0.78 4.03 -21.17
C PRO A 67 -0.93 2.50 -21.32
N ASP A 68 -0.44 1.74 -20.34
CA ASP A 68 -0.45 0.28 -20.32
C ASP A 68 -1.70 -0.32 -19.65
N VAL A 69 -2.71 0.53 -19.40
CA VAL A 69 -3.98 0.15 -18.79
C VAL A 69 -5.07 0.06 -19.86
N GLU A 70 -5.61 -1.13 -20.06
CA GLU A 70 -6.82 -1.34 -20.83
C GLU A 70 -8.07 -1.00 -19.99
N TRP A 71 -8.87 -0.09 -20.52
CA TRP A 71 -10.09 0.45 -19.88
C TRP A 71 -11.38 -0.13 -20.49
N TRP A 72 -11.33 -1.35 -21.02
CA TRP A 72 -12.43 -1.94 -21.79
C TRP A 72 -12.73 -3.37 -21.34
N ASP A 73 -14.02 -3.73 -21.36
CA ASP A 73 -14.48 -5.12 -21.24
C ASP A 73 -13.93 -5.92 -22.42
N ASN A 74 -13.13 -6.95 -22.15
CA ASN A 74 -12.62 -7.85 -23.18
C ASN A 74 -13.55 -9.05 -23.44
N ASP A 75 -14.81 -8.96 -23.01
CA ASP A 75 -15.84 -9.99 -23.10
C ASP A 75 -15.43 -11.31 -22.42
N ILE A 76 -14.48 -11.26 -21.48
CA ILE A 76 -14.06 -12.40 -20.66
C ILE A 76 -14.84 -12.37 -19.34
N PRO A 77 -15.82 -13.28 -19.13
CA PRO A 77 -16.53 -13.36 -17.86
C PRO A 77 -15.56 -13.57 -16.70
N GLY A 78 -15.64 -12.71 -15.69
CA GLY A 78 -14.82 -12.78 -14.48
C GLY A 78 -13.43 -12.11 -14.58
N ASN A 79 -13.07 -11.51 -15.71
CA ASN A 79 -11.89 -10.66 -15.84
C ASN A 79 -12.17 -9.22 -15.39
N CYS A 80 -11.14 -8.37 -15.36
CA CYS A 80 -11.29 -6.93 -15.14
C CYS A 80 -12.02 -6.24 -16.31
N VAL A 81 -12.89 -5.29 -15.95
CA VAL A 81 -13.68 -4.44 -16.89
C VAL A 81 -13.04 -3.06 -17.05
N MET A 82 -12.17 -2.69 -16.10
CA MET A 82 -11.43 -1.43 -16.06
C MET A 82 -10.13 -1.65 -15.29
N GLY A 83 -9.06 -0.93 -15.64
CA GLY A 83 -7.81 -1.00 -14.89
C GLY A 83 -6.95 -2.23 -15.22
N CYS A 84 -7.17 -2.90 -16.36
CA CYS A 84 -6.44 -4.10 -16.73
C CYS A 84 -5.05 -3.76 -17.25
N PHE A 85 -3.99 -4.19 -16.59
CA PHE A 85 -2.63 -3.93 -17.09
C PHE A 85 -2.23 -4.91 -18.18
N LEU A 86 -1.59 -4.39 -19.23
CA LEU A 86 -0.81 -5.21 -20.15
C LEU A 86 0.35 -5.85 -19.38
N ALA A 87 0.38 -7.19 -19.37
CA ALA A 87 1.29 -7.93 -18.50
C ALA A 87 2.77 -7.61 -18.75
N LYS A 88 3.23 -7.68 -20.01
CA LYS A 88 4.65 -7.44 -20.32
C LYS A 88 5.11 -6.03 -19.96
N PRO A 89 4.45 -4.95 -20.41
CA PRO A 89 4.82 -3.59 -19.99
C PRO A 89 4.87 -3.43 -18.47
N LEU A 90 3.84 -3.91 -17.76
CA LEU A 90 3.81 -3.86 -16.31
C LEU A 90 5.04 -4.55 -15.70
N LEU A 91 5.30 -5.81 -16.06
CA LEU A 91 6.42 -6.59 -15.51
C LEU A 91 7.78 -5.92 -15.80
N ASP A 92 7.99 -5.42 -17.01
CA ASP A 92 9.23 -4.71 -17.37
C ASP A 92 9.40 -3.42 -16.54
N GLN A 93 8.33 -2.65 -16.36
CA GLN A 93 8.36 -1.38 -15.62
C GLN A 93 8.56 -1.58 -14.11
N ILE A 94 7.92 -2.59 -13.51
CA ILE A 94 7.99 -2.80 -12.06
C ILE A 94 9.28 -3.51 -11.63
N GLU A 95 10.08 -4.06 -12.56
CA GLU A 95 11.30 -4.82 -12.30
C GLU A 95 12.26 -4.19 -11.27
N PRO A 96 12.54 -2.87 -11.29
CA PRO A 96 13.51 -2.25 -10.38
C PRO A 96 13.05 -2.18 -8.93
N TYR A 97 11.73 -2.16 -8.72
CA TYR A 97 11.12 -1.84 -7.43
C TYR A 97 11.00 -3.06 -6.51
N THR A 98 11.03 -2.83 -5.21
CA THR A 98 10.68 -3.84 -4.19
C THR A 98 9.23 -3.72 -3.75
N SER A 99 8.62 -2.56 -3.97
CA SER A 99 7.25 -2.26 -3.60
C SER A 99 6.58 -1.32 -4.59
N LEU A 100 5.26 -1.36 -4.65
CA LEU A 100 4.42 -0.51 -5.48
C LEU A 100 3.30 0.10 -4.64
N ASN A 101 3.00 1.37 -4.89
CA ASN A 101 1.78 2.02 -4.48
C ASN A 101 0.86 2.10 -5.70
N TYR A 102 -0.13 1.20 -5.78
CA TYR A 102 -1.11 1.15 -6.87
C TYR A 102 -2.23 2.14 -6.60
N GLY A 103 -2.33 3.18 -7.41
CA GLY A 103 -3.24 4.28 -7.17
C GLY A 103 -3.97 4.76 -8.43
N PHE A 104 -5.07 5.50 -8.29
CA PHE A 104 -5.70 5.92 -7.02
C PHE A 104 -7.07 5.29 -6.82
N SER A 105 -7.42 5.12 -5.55
CA SER A 105 -8.80 4.91 -5.11
C SER A 105 -9.29 6.15 -4.36
N PHE A 106 -10.58 6.43 -4.46
CA PHE A 106 -11.18 7.71 -4.09
C PHE A 106 -12.37 7.53 -3.16
N LEU A 107 -12.56 8.49 -2.26
CA LEU A 107 -13.81 8.69 -1.53
C LEU A 107 -14.80 9.50 -2.37
N THR A 108 -14.32 10.47 -3.17
CA THR A 108 -15.19 11.24 -4.06
C THR A 108 -15.76 10.39 -5.20
N GLN A 109 -16.99 10.71 -5.61
CA GLN A 109 -17.61 10.14 -6.81
C GLN A 109 -17.04 10.74 -8.10
N ASN A 110 -16.46 11.93 -8.02
CA ASN A 110 -15.99 12.70 -9.17
C ASN A 110 -14.58 13.21 -8.88
N PRO A 111 -13.54 12.34 -8.95
CA PRO A 111 -12.16 12.80 -8.87
C PRO A 111 -11.88 13.79 -10.00
N ASP A 112 -11.22 14.89 -9.65
CA ASP A 112 -10.91 16.00 -10.55
C ASP A 112 -9.44 16.42 -10.40
N PRO A 113 -8.57 16.10 -11.37
CA PRO A 113 -7.16 16.52 -11.31
C PRO A 113 -6.97 18.02 -11.56
N ASP A 114 -7.95 18.71 -12.15
CA ASP A 114 -7.86 20.14 -12.46
C ASP A 114 -8.33 21.02 -11.29
N GLN A 115 -9.00 20.43 -10.28
CA GLN A 115 -9.45 21.16 -9.10
C GLN A 115 -8.24 21.58 -8.25
N VAL A 116 -8.23 22.85 -7.85
CA VAL A 116 -7.23 23.51 -7.01
C VAL A 116 -7.94 24.17 -5.83
N GLY A 117 -8.27 23.36 -4.83
CA GLY A 117 -8.89 23.81 -3.59
C GLY A 117 -10.42 23.75 -3.53
N CYS A 118 -10.96 24.25 -2.43
CA CYS A 118 -12.37 24.13 -2.04
C CYS A 118 -13.09 25.48 -2.11
N GLY A 119 -14.09 25.62 -2.97
CA GLY A 119 -14.85 26.86 -3.04
C GLY A 119 -15.57 27.07 -4.37
N THR A 120 -15.64 28.34 -4.79
CA THR A 120 -16.38 28.76 -6.00
C THR A 120 -15.56 29.67 -6.90
N GLN A 121 -14.26 29.86 -6.61
CA GLN A 121 -13.37 30.60 -7.50
C GLN A 121 -12.96 29.74 -8.70
N VAL A 122 -12.24 30.36 -9.64
CA VAL A 122 -11.72 29.66 -10.83
C VAL A 122 -10.82 28.52 -10.39
N ASN A 123 -11.06 27.33 -10.95
CA ASN A 123 -10.40 26.06 -10.62
C ASN A 123 -10.64 25.55 -9.20
N GLU A 124 -11.40 26.24 -8.34
CA GLU A 124 -11.89 25.64 -7.09
C GLU A 124 -13.15 24.80 -7.36
N GLY A 125 -13.36 23.76 -6.56
CA GLY A 125 -14.51 22.88 -6.67
C GLY A 125 -15.15 22.54 -5.33
N SER A 126 -16.10 21.61 -5.38
CA SER A 126 -16.78 21.15 -4.16
C SER A 126 -15.85 20.25 -3.34
N CYS A 127 -15.87 20.41 -2.02
CA CYS A 127 -15.22 19.51 -1.07
C CYS A 127 -16.26 18.84 -0.16
N PRO A 128 -17.04 17.90 -0.70
CA PRO A 128 -18.14 17.29 0.02
C PRO A 128 -17.64 16.42 1.17
N VAL A 129 -18.46 16.25 2.20
CA VAL A 129 -18.28 15.12 3.12
C VAL A 129 -18.57 13.84 2.35
N TRP A 130 -17.73 12.83 2.50
CA TRP A 130 -17.92 11.51 1.92
C TRP A 130 -19.30 10.95 2.29
N ASP A 131 -19.98 10.33 1.31
CA ASP A 131 -21.35 9.83 1.49
C ASP A 131 -21.44 8.62 2.42
N GLY A 132 -20.31 7.96 2.69
CA GLY A 132 -20.23 6.79 3.55
C GLY A 132 -20.57 5.46 2.88
N GLU A 133 -20.71 5.44 1.55
CA GLU A 133 -21.27 4.30 0.82
C GLU A 133 -20.21 3.46 0.11
N ASN A 134 -19.32 4.09 -0.68
CA ASN A 134 -18.38 3.36 -1.54
C ASN A 134 -16.98 3.97 -1.52
N ILE A 135 -15.99 3.13 -1.80
CA ILE A 135 -14.68 3.55 -2.30
C ILE A 135 -14.66 3.28 -3.81
N TYR A 136 -14.16 4.24 -4.57
CA TYR A 136 -14.14 4.22 -6.03
C TYR A 136 -12.72 4.01 -6.55
N LEU A 137 -12.57 3.43 -7.74
CA LEU A 137 -11.30 3.35 -8.48
C LEU A 137 -11.23 4.40 -9.62
N ALA A 138 -12.36 5.02 -9.95
CA ALA A 138 -12.49 6.07 -10.94
C ALA A 138 -13.78 6.87 -10.69
N GLN A 139 -14.10 7.82 -11.58
CA GLN A 139 -15.40 8.50 -11.58
C GLN A 139 -16.57 7.50 -11.53
N ALA A 140 -17.51 7.73 -10.60
CA ALA A 140 -18.61 6.82 -10.27
C ALA A 140 -19.54 6.51 -11.47
N SER A 141 -19.57 7.38 -12.47
CA SER A 141 -20.31 7.19 -13.72
C SER A 141 -19.75 6.09 -14.62
N LYS A 142 -18.50 5.66 -14.41
CA LYS A 142 -17.87 4.59 -15.19
C LYS A 142 -18.32 3.21 -14.69
N THR A 143 -18.56 2.29 -15.62
CA THR A 143 -18.87 0.89 -15.30
C THR A 143 -17.74 0.28 -14.48
N GLY A 144 -18.07 -0.34 -13.36
CA GLY A 144 -17.09 -0.99 -12.48
C GLY A 144 -16.35 -0.06 -11.54
N ALA A 145 -16.63 1.26 -11.55
CA ALA A 145 -15.91 2.25 -10.76
C ALA A 145 -16.04 2.08 -9.25
N ILE A 146 -17.16 1.51 -8.78
CA ILE A 146 -17.33 1.15 -7.36
C ILE A 146 -16.39 -0.02 -7.07
N ALA A 147 -15.30 0.27 -6.36
CA ALA A 147 -14.31 -0.74 -5.99
C ALA A 147 -14.84 -1.62 -4.86
N VAL A 148 -15.36 -1.01 -3.80
CA VAL A 148 -15.86 -1.75 -2.64
C VAL A 148 -16.97 -0.97 -1.93
N ASN A 149 -17.92 -1.71 -1.37
CA ASN A 149 -18.95 -1.19 -0.49
C ASN A 149 -19.37 -2.22 0.57
N SER A 150 -20.40 -1.89 1.34
CA SER A 150 -20.91 -2.75 2.41
C SER A 150 -21.42 -4.11 1.89
N ALA A 151 -22.00 -4.14 0.69
CA ALA A 151 -22.56 -5.33 0.06
C ALA A 151 -21.52 -6.23 -0.65
N THR A 152 -20.32 -5.71 -0.94
CA THR A 152 -19.25 -6.50 -1.57
C THR A 152 -18.85 -7.69 -0.71
N THR A 153 -18.79 -8.89 -1.32
CA THR A 153 -18.40 -10.15 -0.67
C THR A 153 -17.19 -10.77 -1.37
N ILE A 154 -16.47 -11.67 -0.70
CA ILE A 154 -15.32 -12.35 -1.31
C ILE A 154 -15.73 -13.31 -2.44
N GLN A 155 -16.98 -13.79 -2.40
CA GLN A 155 -17.54 -14.66 -3.44
C GLN A 155 -17.86 -13.88 -4.71
N ASP A 156 -18.36 -12.66 -4.56
CA ASP A 156 -18.77 -11.78 -5.65
C ASP A 156 -18.10 -10.41 -5.50
N VAL A 157 -16.89 -10.32 -6.03
CA VAL A 157 -16.05 -9.12 -5.99
C VAL A 157 -16.30 -8.23 -7.19
N SER A 158 -16.09 -6.92 -7.04
CA SER A 158 -16.22 -5.97 -8.15
C SER A 158 -15.12 -6.18 -9.22
N PRO A 159 -15.34 -5.72 -10.46
CA PRO A 159 -14.30 -5.72 -11.48
C PRO A 159 -13.02 -4.95 -11.08
N SER A 160 -13.19 -3.87 -10.31
CA SER A 160 -12.07 -3.10 -9.75
C SER A 160 -11.21 -3.93 -8.78
N ILE A 161 -11.83 -4.78 -7.94
CA ILE A 161 -11.09 -5.72 -7.08
C ILE A 161 -10.31 -6.73 -7.92
N VAL A 162 -10.90 -7.23 -9.02
CA VAL A 162 -10.20 -8.15 -9.93
C VAL A 162 -8.98 -7.46 -10.55
N ALA A 163 -9.13 -6.22 -11.04
CA ALA A 163 -8.04 -5.45 -11.64
C ALA A 163 -6.86 -5.24 -10.68
N ILE A 164 -7.14 -4.76 -9.46
CA ILE A 164 -6.13 -4.60 -8.42
C ILE A 164 -5.49 -5.95 -8.08
N GLY A 165 -6.30 -7.00 -7.92
CA GLY A 165 -5.84 -8.34 -7.59
C GLY A 165 -4.89 -8.93 -8.63
N GLU A 166 -5.08 -8.63 -9.92
CA GLU A 166 -4.17 -9.07 -10.98
C GLU A 166 -2.82 -8.34 -10.94
N VAL A 167 -2.79 -7.05 -10.60
CA VAL A 167 -1.53 -6.32 -10.34
C VAL A 167 -0.80 -6.91 -9.14
N VAL A 168 -1.51 -7.15 -8.03
CA VAL A 168 -0.95 -7.81 -6.83
C VAL A 168 -0.38 -9.18 -7.18
N ARG A 169 -1.11 -9.97 -7.97
CA ARG A 169 -0.69 -11.30 -8.41
C ARG A 169 0.59 -11.22 -9.24
N MET A 170 0.62 -10.38 -10.28
CA MET A 170 1.79 -10.24 -11.16
C MET A 170 3.02 -9.71 -10.40
N ALA A 171 2.82 -8.77 -9.46
CA ALA A 171 3.87 -8.26 -8.59
C ALA A 171 4.46 -9.34 -7.66
N ARG A 172 3.62 -10.21 -7.08
CA ARG A 172 4.07 -11.33 -6.24
C ARG A 172 4.75 -12.43 -7.03
N MET A 173 4.23 -12.74 -8.20
CA MET A 173 4.78 -13.75 -9.11
C MET A 173 5.91 -13.20 -10.01
N HIS A 174 6.40 -11.99 -9.76
CA HIS A 174 7.30 -11.32 -10.68
C HIS A 174 8.60 -12.11 -10.92
N PRO A 175 9.10 -12.23 -12.17
CA PRO A 175 10.27 -13.05 -12.50
C PRO A 175 11.56 -12.71 -11.74
N SER A 176 11.76 -11.43 -11.41
CA SER A 176 12.92 -10.97 -10.61
C SER A 176 12.74 -11.14 -9.09
N GLY A 177 11.57 -11.60 -8.64
CA GLY A 177 11.24 -11.82 -7.23
C GLY A 177 10.01 -11.03 -6.80
N PRO A 178 9.33 -11.46 -5.71
CA PRO A 178 8.08 -10.85 -5.25
C PRO A 178 8.24 -9.38 -4.86
N LYS A 179 7.24 -8.58 -5.22
CA LYS A 179 7.11 -7.17 -4.86
C LYS A 179 5.90 -6.99 -3.95
N ARG A 180 5.99 -6.02 -3.03
CA ARG A 180 4.85 -5.62 -2.21
C ARG A 180 3.94 -4.68 -3.01
N VAL A 181 2.64 -4.76 -2.83
CA VAL A 181 1.69 -3.82 -3.47
C VAL A 181 0.74 -3.27 -2.42
N LYS A 182 0.70 -1.95 -2.28
CA LYS A 182 -0.28 -1.22 -1.46
C LYS A 182 -1.29 -0.55 -2.38
N ILE A 183 -2.54 -0.47 -1.93
CA ILE A 183 -3.55 0.35 -2.61
C ILE A 183 -3.41 1.79 -2.11
N VAL A 184 -3.50 2.78 -2.99
CA VAL A 184 -3.49 4.18 -2.59
C VAL A 184 -4.91 4.70 -2.45
N LEU A 185 -5.23 5.32 -1.32
CA LEU A 185 -6.49 6.05 -1.08
C LEU A 185 -6.20 7.55 -1.05
N GLY A 186 -6.91 8.31 -1.89
CA GLY A 186 -6.77 9.76 -2.02
C GLY A 186 -6.12 10.17 -3.34
N GLY A 187 -5.01 10.89 -3.25
CA GLY A 187 -4.33 11.62 -4.30
C GLY A 187 -4.91 13.02 -4.50
N TRP A 188 -4.20 13.84 -5.27
CA TRP A 188 -4.57 15.20 -5.63
C TRP A 188 -6.03 15.36 -6.08
N SER A 189 -6.60 14.39 -6.78
CA SER A 189 -7.96 14.46 -7.32
C SER A 189 -9.08 14.18 -6.29
N ASP A 190 -8.77 13.73 -5.07
CA ASP A 190 -9.79 13.36 -4.08
C ASP A 190 -10.17 14.49 -3.12
N TYR A 191 -11.17 15.28 -3.52
CA TYR A 191 -11.65 16.39 -2.69
C TYR A 191 -12.75 16.00 -1.67
N ALA A 192 -12.98 14.70 -1.43
CA ALA A 192 -13.95 14.27 -0.43
C ALA A 192 -13.34 14.21 1.00
N ARG A 193 -14.10 14.75 1.96
CA ARG A 193 -13.71 14.87 3.36
C ARG A 193 -14.25 13.70 4.17
N LEU A 194 -13.51 13.19 5.15
CA LEU A 194 -14.03 12.20 6.10
C LEU A 194 -15.11 12.81 7.00
N GLY A 195 -14.94 14.07 7.42
CA GLY A 195 -15.92 14.88 8.14
C GLY A 195 -16.25 14.44 9.58
N SER A 196 -16.14 13.15 9.92
CA SER A 196 -16.43 12.65 11.27
C SER A 196 -15.73 11.32 11.57
N SER A 197 -15.51 11.03 12.86
CA SER A 197 -15.01 9.72 13.31
C SER A 197 -15.90 8.55 12.88
N SER A 198 -17.21 8.74 12.73
CA SER A 198 -18.13 7.67 12.31
C SER A 198 -17.90 7.28 10.85
N LEU A 199 -17.80 8.28 9.97
CA LEU A 199 -17.47 8.06 8.56
C LEU A 199 -16.04 7.53 8.41
N ALA A 200 -15.09 8.06 9.17
CA ALA A 200 -13.71 7.55 9.19
C ALA A 200 -13.64 6.04 9.50
N LYS A 201 -14.40 5.55 10.48
CA LYS A 201 -14.45 4.10 10.78
C LYS A 201 -15.02 3.29 9.63
N LYS A 202 -16.10 3.78 9.00
CA LYS A 202 -16.68 3.12 7.82
C LYS A 202 -15.69 3.08 6.65
N ALA A 203 -14.99 4.18 6.40
CA ALA A 203 -13.96 4.24 5.36
C ALA A 203 -12.86 3.21 5.65
N ALA A 204 -12.41 3.10 6.91
CA ALA A 204 -11.39 2.13 7.31
C ALA A 204 -11.84 0.68 7.09
N GLN A 205 -13.10 0.36 7.41
CA GLN A 205 -13.70 -0.96 7.18
C GLN A 205 -13.85 -1.29 5.68
N LEU A 206 -14.18 -0.31 4.84
CA LEU A 206 -14.22 -0.52 3.40
C LEU A 206 -12.81 -0.69 2.81
N ALA A 207 -11.86 0.14 3.24
CA ALA A 207 -10.47 0.04 2.81
C ALA A 207 -9.83 -1.29 3.24
N SER A 208 -10.10 -1.76 4.47
CA SER A 208 -9.63 -3.08 4.93
C SER A 208 -10.23 -4.22 4.12
N LYS A 209 -11.52 -4.13 3.77
CA LYS A 209 -12.19 -5.08 2.88
C LYS A 209 -11.55 -5.08 1.49
N LEU A 210 -11.22 -3.91 0.94
CA LEU A 210 -10.53 -3.80 -0.35
C LEU A 210 -9.16 -4.49 -0.32
N VAL A 211 -8.36 -4.26 0.72
CA VAL A 211 -7.08 -4.94 0.92
C VAL A 211 -7.26 -6.45 1.06
N ALA A 212 -8.24 -6.90 1.86
CA ALA A 212 -8.51 -8.32 2.08
C ALA A 212 -8.92 -9.05 0.79
N TYR A 213 -9.69 -8.39 -0.09
CA TYR A 213 -10.27 -9.03 -1.27
C TYR A 213 -9.37 -8.95 -2.51
N THR A 214 -8.42 -8.02 -2.52
CA THR A 214 -7.36 -7.91 -3.53
C THR A 214 -6.09 -8.65 -3.12
N PHE A 215 -5.99 -9.02 -1.84
CA PHE A 215 -4.79 -9.55 -1.19
C PHE A 215 -3.58 -8.61 -1.29
N ALA A 216 -3.81 -7.29 -1.38
CA ALA A 216 -2.75 -6.30 -1.29
C ALA A 216 -2.01 -6.38 0.06
N ASP A 217 -0.80 -5.83 0.10
CA ASP A 217 0.08 -5.82 1.27
C ASP A 217 -0.15 -4.63 2.19
N GLY A 218 -1.17 -3.80 1.92
CA GLY A 218 -1.51 -2.65 2.75
C GLY A 218 -2.25 -1.53 2.03
N LEU A 219 -2.31 -0.38 2.69
CA LEU A 219 -2.89 0.86 2.19
C LEU A 219 -1.87 2.00 2.34
N ASP A 220 -1.68 2.75 1.26
CA ASP A 220 -1.07 4.06 1.27
C ASP A 220 -2.17 5.13 1.36
N ILE A 221 -2.00 6.06 2.29
CA ILE A 221 -2.97 7.12 2.54
C ILE A 221 -2.37 8.43 2.05
N ASP A 222 -2.85 8.88 0.90
CA ASP A 222 -2.38 10.07 0.20
C ASP A 222 -3.46 11.16 0.22
N MET A 223 -3.85 11.60 1.42
CA MET A 223 -4.89 12.63 1.58
C MET A 223 -4.23 14.02 1.58
N GLU A 224 -4.04 14.58 0.39
CA GLU A 224 -3.28 15.83 0.19
C GLU A 224 -3.98 17.10 0.71
N HIS A 225 -5.27 17.02 1.04
CA HIS A 225 -6.14 18.17 1.29
C HIS A 225 -6.58 18.32 2.76
N LEU A 226 -5.97 17.59 3.70
CA LEU A 226 -6.37 17.57 5.11
C LEU A 226 -6.38 18.96 5.74
N THR A 227 -5.33 19.76 5.54
CA THR A 227 -5.29 21.12 6.10
C THR A 227 -6.37 22.05 5.51
N PRO A 228 -6.54 22.15 4.17
CA PRO A 228 -7.67 22.85 3.57
C PRO A 228 -9.02 22.42 4.17
N PHE A 229 -9.26 21.11 4.31
CA PHE A 229 -10.49 20.56 4.85
C PHE A 229 -10.72 20.93 6.32
N ALA A 230 -9.68 20.93 7.14
CA ALA A 230 -9.76 21.28 8.56
C ALA A 230 -10.13 22.74 8.81
N SER A 231 -9.99 23.61 7.80
CA SER A 231 -10.44 25.00 7.85
C SER A 231 -11.94 25.17 7.58
N MET A 232 -12.60 24.12 7.09
CA MET A 232 -14.03 24.13 6.77
C MET A 232 -14.89 23.97 8.04
N SER A 233 -16.09 24.54 8.02
CA SER A 233 -16.89 24.75 9.24
C SER A 233 -17.34 23.45 9.92
N GLY A 234 -16.82 23.18 11.12
CA GLY A 234 -17.42 22.29 12.12
C GLY A 234 -16.89 20.85 12.19
N ASP A 235 -16.05 20.44 11.25
CA ASP A 235 -15.56 19.07 11.15
C ASP A 235 -14.11 18.95 11.64
N ASP A 236 -13.84 18.00 12.54
CA ASP A 236 -12.48 17.67 12.98
C ASP A 236 -11.84 16.69 12.00
N GLU A 237 -11.36 17.19 10.86
CA GLU A 237 -10.79 16.35 9.79
C GLU A 237 -9.52 15.63 10.24
N PHE A 238 -8.66 16.28 11.04
CA PHE A 238 -7.48 15.64 11.62
C PHE A 238 -7.87 14.51 12.58
N GLY A 239 -8.85 14.72 13.45
CA GLY A 239 -9.38 13.67 14.32
C GLY A 239 -10.08 12.55 13.57
N ALA A 240 -10.77 12.85 12.47
CA ALA A 240 -11.35 11.86 11.57
C ALA A 240 -10.25 11.02 10.90
N PHE A 241 -9.19 11.64 10.38
CA PHE A 241 -8.04 10.93 9.83
C PHE A 241 -7.36 10.02 10.87
N VAL A 242 -7.12 10.52 12.08
CA VAL A 242 -6.55 9.72 13.18
C VAL A 242 -7.45 8.53 13.52
N THR A 243 -8.77 8.74 13.52
CA THR A 243 -9.75 7.67 13.70
C THR A 243 -9.66 6.64 12.58
N PHE A 244 -9.59 7.07 11.32
CA PHE A 244 -9.48 6.20 10.16
C PHE A 244 -8.25 5.29 10.26
N VAL A 245 -7.06 5.86 10.50
CA VAL A 245 -5.80 5.11 10.62
C VAL A 245 -5.84 4.12 11.80
N THR A 246 -6.40 4.53 12.93
CA THR A 246 -6.50 3.69 14.14
C THR A 246 -7.43 2.50 13.90
N GLU A 247 -8.60 2.75 13.31
CA GLU A 247 -9.56 1.69 12.97
C GLU A 247 -8.97 0.75 11.91
N LEU A 248 -8.33 1.29 10.88
CA LEU A 248 -7.71 0.50 9.81
C LEU A 248 -6.66 -0.48 10.37
N ARG A 249 -5.85 -0.07 11.36
CA ARG A 249 -4.90 -0.97 12.01
C ARG A 249 -5.59 -2.12 12.73
N SER A 250 -6.71 -1.86 13.41
CA SER A 250 -7.52 -2.88 14.06
C SER A 250 -8.08 -3.87 13.03
N GLU A 251 -8.65 -3.35 11.95
CA GLU A 251 -9.20 -4.13 10.84
C GLU A 251 -8.12 -4.99 10.17
N PHE A 252 -6.92 -4.47 9.93
CA PHE A 252 -5.80 -5.24 9.40
C PHE A 252 -5.39 -6.41 10.32
N GLY A 253 -5.57 -6.28 11.64
CA GLY A 253 -5.41 -7.42 12.55
C GLY A 253 -6.37 -8.58 12.23
N GLN A 254 -7.61 -8.26 11.86
CA GLN A 254 -8.60 -9.26 11.43
C GLN A 254 -8.27 -9.81 10.05
N VAL A 255 -7.88 -8.95 9.10
CA VAL A 255 -7.48 -9.40 7.75
C VAL A 255 -6.30 -10.37 7.82
N ALA A 256 -5.27 -10.06 8.62
CA ALA A 256 -4.13 -10.96 8.79
C ALA A 256 -4.53 -12.29 9.45
N THR A 257 -5.44 -12.26 10.43
CA THR A 257 -5.95 -13.47 11.09
C THR A 257 -6.71 -14.38 10.11
N ASN A 258 -7.50 -13.78 9.21
CA ASN A 258 -8.37 -14.52 8.29
C ASN A 258 -7.73 -14.77 6.92
N TRP A 259 -6.47 -14.36 6.71
CA TRP A 259 -5.81 -14.30 5.41
C TRP A 259 -5.97 -15.58 4.57
N ALA A 260 -5.55 -16.72 5.13
CA ALA A 260 -5.61 -18.00 4.43
C ALA A 260 -7.05 -18.50 4.21
N GLU A 261 -7.97 -18.19 5.13
CA GLU A 261 -9.39 -18.52 4.98
C GLU A 261 -10.03 -17.69 3.85
N THR A 262 -9.76 -16.39 3.81
CA THR A 262 -10.24 -15.50 2.75
C THR A 262 -9.69 -15.90 1.38
N ALA A 263 -8.40 -16.24 1.28
CA ALA A 263 -7.80 -16.75 0.05
C ALA A 263 -8.46 -18.04 -0.45
N ASN A 264 -8.70 -19.00 0.45
CA ASN A 264 -9.41 -20.23 0.13
C ASN A 264 -10.86 -19.99 -0.29
N ALA A 265 -11.58 -19.09 0.40
CA ALA A 265 -12.95 -18.73 0.04
C ALA A 265 -13.02 -18.11 -1.36
N ARG A 266 -12.08 -17.20 -1.70
CA ARG A 266 -11.99 -16.63 -3.05
C ARG A 266 -11.70 -17.69 -4.10
N ARG A 267 -10.77 -18.60 -3.81
CA ARG A 267 -10.40 -19.70 -4.71
C ARG A 267 -11.58 -20.59 -5.02
N VAL A 268 -12.34 -21.01 -4.00
CA VAL A 268 -13.56 -21.82 -4.16
C VAL A 268 -14.60 -21.09 -5.00
N ALA A 269 -14.83 -19.81 -4.73
CA ALA A 269 -15.77 -19.00 -5.52
C ALA A 269 -15.33 -18.90 -6.99
N LEU A 270 -14.04 -18.67 -7.25
CA LEU A 270 -13.50 -18.57 -8.60
C LEU A 270 -13.59 -19.90 -9.37
N SER A 271 -13.32 -21.03 -8.70
CA SER A 271 -13.54 -22.37 -9.29
C SER A 271 -15.01 -22.64 -9.61
N ALA A 272 -15.93 -22.24 -8.73
CA ALA A 272 -17.37 -22.37 -8.98
C ALA A 272 -17.84 -21.49 -10.16
N GLN A 273 -17.33 -20.27 -10.27
CA GLN A 273 -17.59 -19.38 -11.39
C GLN A 273 -17.11 -20.01 -12.71
N PHE A 274 -15.90 -20.57 -12.75
CA PHE A 274 -15.37 -21.27 -13.94
C PHE A 274 -16.25 -22.46 -14.35
N ALA A 275 -16.68 -23.27 -13.38
CA ALA A 275 -17.50 -24.46 -13.62
C ALA A 275 -18.90 -24.15 -14.20
N GLN A 276 -19.42 -22.94 -13.97
CA GLN A 276 -20.71 -22.50 -14.50
C GLN A 276 -20.65 -22.00 -15.94
N LEU A 277 -19.46 -21.72 -16.47
CA LEU A 277 -19.27 -21.28 -17.85
C LEU A 277 -19.56 -22.40 -18.85
N GLN A 278 -19.99 -22.01 -20.06
CA GLN A 278 -20.13 -22.96 -21.17
C GLN A 278 -18.76 -23.52 -21.59
N PRO A 279 -18.67 -24.74 -22.17
CA PRO A 279 -17.38 -25.35 -22.52
C PRO A 279 -16.49 -24.49 -23.43
N TRP A 280 -17.08 -23.73 -24.35
CA TRP A 280 -16.33 -22.82 -25.23
C TRP A 280 -15.81 -21.59 -24.48
N GLN A 281 -16.54 -21.08 -23.48
CA GLN A 281 -16.09 -19.99 -22.61
C GLN A 281 -14.95 -20.48 -21.73
N GLN A 282 -15.10 -21.66 -21.09
CA GLN A 282 -14.06 -22.27 -20.28
C GLN A 282 -12.74 -22.37 -21.04
N LYS A 283 -12.76 -22.79 -22.30
CA LYS A 283 -11.58 -22.86 -23.15
C LYS A 283 -10.89 -21.50 -23.33
N ASN A 284 -11.65 -20.43 -23.50
CA ASN A 284 -11.12 -19.09 -23.76
C ASN A 284 -10.50 -18.45 -22.51
N VAL A 285 -11.00 -18.80 -21.33
CA VAL A 285 -10.65 -18.13 -20.06
C VAL A 285 -9.80 -19.01 -19.13
N ALA A 286 -9.51 -20.25 -19.54
CA ALA A 286 -8.83 -21.25 -18.71
C ALA A 286 -7.51 -20.74 -18.13
N THR A 287 -6.70 -20.02 -18.91
CA THR A 287 -5.39 -19.52 -18.46
C THR A 287 -5.52 -18.56 -17.29
N PHE A 288 -6.47 -17.62 -17.35
CA PHE A 288 -6.75 -16.68 -16.28
C PHE A 288 -7.21 -17.42 -15.01
N TYR A 289 -8.29 -18.20 -15.11
CA TYR A 289 -8.85 -18.92 -13.96
C TYR A 289 -7.84 -19.86 -13.30
N ASN A 290 -7.11 -20.64 -14.10
CA ASN A 290 -6.10 -21.56 -13.57
C ASN A 290 -4.95 -20.83 -12.88
N THR A 291 -4.48 -19.73 -13.46
CA THR A 291 -3.41 -18.92 -12.87
C THR A 291 -3.87 -18.32 -11.54
N SER A 292 -5.03 -17.68 -11.50
CA SER A 292 -5.53 -17.03 -10.30
C SER A 292 -5.90 -18.03 -9.20
N ILE A 293 -6.43 -19.21 -9.54
CA ILE A 293 -6.69 -20.31 -8.59
C ILE A 293 -5.37 -20.78 -7.95
N ARG A 294 -4.34 -21.08 -8.75
CA ARG A 294 -3.03 -21.53 -8.24
C ARG A 294 -2.35 -20.45 -7.41
N HIS A 295 -2.42 -19.19 -7.84
CA HIS A 295 -1.92 -18.08 -7.05
C HIS A 295 -2.58 -18.00 -5.68
N LEU A 296 -3.92 -18.14 -5.62
CA LEU A 296 -4.65 -18.12 -4.34
C LEU A 296 -4.28 -19.29 -3.42
N GLU A 297 -3.87 -20.44 -3.96
CA GLU A 297 -3.31 -21.55 -3.17
C GLU A 297 -1.98 -21.13 -2.52
N GLU A 298 -1.09 -20.47 -3.28
CA GLU A 298 0.16 -19.93 -2.72
C GLU A 298 -0.10 -18.79 -1.72
N VAL A 299 -1.09 -17.93 -1.95
CA VAL A 299 -1.49 -16.88 -0.99
C VAL A 299 -1.96 -17.50 0.32
N ALA A 300 -2.73 -18.58 0.27
CA ALA A 300 -3.20 -19.29 1.46
C ALA A 300 -2.08 -20.06 2.18
N ALA A 301 -1.06 -20.52 1.45
CA ALA A 301 0.07 -21.27 1.99
C ALA A 301 1.15 -20.36 2.61
N ASN A 302 1.31 -19.14 2.10
CA ASN A 302 2.19 -18.14 2.68
C ASN A 302 1.54 -17.51 3.94
N PRO A 303 2.34 -17.10 4.94
CA PRO A 303 1.81 -16.33 6.06
C PRO A 303 1.24 -15.00 5.56
N ALA A 304 0.28 -14.44 6.30
CA ALA A 304 -0.21 -13.09 6.03
C ALA A 304 0.98 -12.12 5.98
N PRO A 305 1.06 -11.23 4.96
CA PRO A 305 2.11 -10.24 4.92
C PRO A 305 1.94 -9.25 6.09
N LYS A 306 3.00 -8.50 6.39
CA LYS A 306 2.82 -7.26 7.17
C LYS A 306 1.88 -6.35 6.36
N LEU A 307 0.65 -6.20 6.84
CA LEU A 307 -0.32 -5.26 6.25
C LEU A 307 0.09 -3.84 6.64
N GLU A 308 0.73 -3.17 5.70
CA GLU A 308 1.39 -1.90 5.87
C GLU A 308 0.38 -0.75 5.81
N ILE A 309 0.52 0.20 6.72
CA ILE A 309 -0.15 1.51 6.60
C ILE A 309 0.94 2.53 6.34
N SER A 310 0.96 3.08 5.13
CA SER A 310 1.84 4.19 4.78
C SER A 310 1.07 5.50 4.70
N TRP A 311 1.73 6.58 5.10
CA TRP A 311 1.20 7.94 5.04
C TRP A 311 2.04 8.75 4.06
N THR A 312 1.39 9.33 3.08
CA THR A 312 2.02 10.17 2.06
C THR A 312 1.76 11.64 2.39
N THR A 313 2.82 12.44 2.34
CA THR A 313 2.76 13.85 2.74
C THR A 313 3.82 14.67 2.02
N ARG A 314 3.62 15.99 1.98
CA ARG A 314 4.55 16.92 1.33
C ARG A 314 5.81 17.16 2.19
N PHE A 315 6.89 17.56 1.51
CA PHE A 315 8.20 17.90 2.08
C PHE A 315 8.19 18.85 3.29
N ASN A 316 7.14 19.66 3.44
CA ASN A 316 6.97 20.70 4.46
C ASN A 316 6.13 20.26 5.67
N ALA A 317 5.79 18.98 5.79
CA ALA A 317 5.04 18.45 6.94
C ALA A 317 5.73 18.72 8.30
N PHE A 318 7.04 18.95 8.29
CA PHE A 318 7.82 19.42 9.43
C PHE A 318 8.79 20.53 9.00
N VAL A 319 8.63 21.72 9.56
CA VAL A 319 9.55 22.84 9.34
C VAL A 319 9.93 23.50 10.67
N PRO A 320 11.13 24.08 10.81
CA PRO A 320 11.56 24.68 12.06
C PRO A 320 10.85 26.02 12.32
N GLU A 321 10.62 26.31 13.60
CA GLU A 321 10.11 27.61 14.02
C GLU A 321 11.05 28.74 13.56
N GLY A 322 10.48 29.78 12.95
CA GLY A 322 11.22 30.96 12.48
C GLY A 322 11.97 30.80 11.16
N ASN A 323 12.04 29.59 10.58
CA ASN A 323 12.59 29.37 9.24
C ASN A 323 11.79 28.33 8.45
N PRO A 324 10.55 28.65 8.03
CA PRO A 324 9.67 27.71 7.32
C PRO A 324 10.18 27.35 5.91
N TRP A 325 11.30 27.92 5.46
CA TRP A 325 11.88 27.71 4.13
C TRP A 325 13.23 26.97 4.19
N ASN A 326 13.58 26.36 5.32
CA ASN A 326 14.90 25.74 5.49
C ASN A 326 15.18 24.58 4.52
N TYR A 327 14.13 23.98 3.97
CA TYR A 327 14.19 22.91 2.97
C TYR A 327 14.56 23.41 1.56
N LEU A 328 14.74 24.71 1.34
CA LEU A 328 15.10 25.25 0.04
C LEU A 328 16.61 25.28 -0.18
N MET A 329 17.03 25.00 -1.42
CA MET A 329 18.39 25.27 -1.86
C MET A 329 18.69 26.79 -1.80
N PRO A 330 19.96 27.20 -1.60
CA PRO A 330 20.31 28.62 -1.50
C PRO A 330 19.93 29.47 -2.72
N ASP A 331 19.90 28.87 -3.90
CA ASP A 331 19.54 29.49 -5.18
C ASP A 331 18.06 29.27 -5.56
N SER A 332 17.25 28.66 -4.70
CA SER A 332 15.81 28.53 -4.91
C SER A 332 15.12 29.89 -4.79
N PRO A 333 14.08 30.16 -5.60
CA PRO A 333 13.16 31.25 -5.30
C PRO A 333 12.52 31.04 -3.92
N ARG A 334 12.12 32.14 -3.28
CA ARG A 334 11.46 32.14 -1.98
C ARG A 334 10.12 32.86 -2.09
N PRO A 335 8.99 32.18 -1.84
CA PRO A 335 7.69 32.83 -1.84
C PRO A 335 7.51 33.69 -0.58
N ASN A 336 6.54 34.61 -0.64
CA ASN A 336 6.24 35.51 0.49
C ASN A 336 5.27 34.89 1.51
N THR A 337 4.64 33.78 1.17
CA THR A 337 3.62 33.09 1.99
C THR A 337 3.96 31.61 2.08
N THR A 338 3.76 31.04 3.27
CA THR A 338 3.90 29.60 3.52
C THR A 338 2.84 28.79 2.79
N PHE A 339 3.07 27.49 2.64
CA PHE A 339 2.03 26.58 2.16
C PHE A 339 1.04 26.29 3.29
N GLU A 340 -0.19 25.96 2.94
CA GLU A 340 -1.21 25.56 3.91
C GLU A 340 -0.83 24.27 4.64
N THR A 341 -0.09 23.37 3.97
CA THR A 341 0.37 22.08 4.52
C THR A 341 1.60 22.19 5.44
N ASP A 342 2.16 23.39 5.64
CA ASP A 342 3.28 23.59 6.55
C ASP A 342 2.91 23.07 7.96
N ASN A 343 3.78 22.20 8.51
CA ASN A 343 3.60 21.59 9.83
C ASN A 343 2.37 20.68 9.98
N GLU A 344 1.78 20.18 8.90
CA GLU A 344 0.70 19.19 8.98
C GLU A 344 1.13 17.94 9.78
N GLY A 345 2.38 17.51 9.60
CA GLY A 345 2.96 16.39 10.34
C GLY A 345 3.03 16.62 11.85
N GLN A 346 3.18 17.87 12.32
CA GLN A 346 3.14 18.16 13.76
C GLN A 346 1.77 17.88 14.39
N LYS A 347 0.68 17.93 13.60
CA LYS A 347 -0.67 17.62 14.05
C LYS A 347 -0.95 16.11 14.05
N LEU A 348 -0.47 15.40 13.04
CA LEU A 348 -0.78 13.99 12.81
C LEU A 348 0.19 13.02 13.49
N TRP A 349 1.50 13.24 13.32
CA TRP A 349 2.50 12.25 13.67
C TRP A 349 2.53 11.86 15.17
N PRO A 350 2.41 12.80 16.13
CA PRO A 350 2.38 12.44 17.54
C PRO A 350 1.25 11.46 17.91
N GLN A 351 0.16 11.49 17.14
CA GLN A 351 -1.02 10.64 17.37
C GLN A 351 -0.90 9.26 16.70
N LEU A 352 -0.11 9.16 15.62
CA LEU A 352 -0.11 8.01 14.71
C LEU A 352 1.25 7.30 14.57
N SER A 353 2.33 7.84 15.15
CA SER A 353 3.70 7.34 15.00
C SER A 353 3.90 5.85 15.35
N SER A 354 3.10 5.32 16.28
CA SER A 354 3.13 3.91 16.69
C SER A 354 2.32 2.99 15.77
N ILE A 355 1.46 3.55 14.93
CA ILE A 355 0.53 2.82 14.06
C ILE A 355 1.01 2.82 12.59
N LEU A 356 1.53 3.96 12.12
CA LEU A 356 2.06 4.11 10.76
C LEU A 356 3.37 3.33 10.60
N ASP A 357 3.49 2.58 9.51
CA ASP A 357 4.66 1.74 9.23
C ASP A 357 5.69 2.48 8.36
N THR A 358 5.23 3.33 7.44
CA THR A 358 6.04 4.06 6.47
C THR A 358 5.51 5.50 6.30
N VAL A 359 6.41 6.44 6.04
CA VAL A 359 6.11 7.82 5.63
C VAL A 359 6.73 8.04 4.25
N ASN A 360 5.91 8.29 3.24
CA ASN A 360 6.37 8.63 1.89
C ASN A 360 6.34 10.16 1.75
N ILE A 361 7.51 10.76 1.51
CA ILE A 361 7.64 12.21 1.39
C ILE A 361 7.59 12.58 -0.08
N MET A 362 6.57 13.33 -0.48
CA MET A 362 6.54 14.00 -1.79
C MET A 362 7.46 15.21 -1.73
N ALA A 363 8.72 15.01 -2.13
CA ALA A 363 9.74 16.04 -2.23
C ALA A 363 9.89 16.50 -3.68
N TYR A 364 8.77 16.90 -4.28
CA TYR A 364 8.62 17.36 -5.67
C TYR A 364 7.36 18.21 -5.78
N ASP A 365 6.93 18.60 -6.99
CA ASP A 365 5.71 19.38 -7.23
C ASP A 365 5.61 20.67 -6.41
N ALA A 366 6.75 21.36 -6.29
CA ALA A 366 6.92 22.53 -5.45
C ALA A 366 6.97 23.82 -6.29
N GLY A 367 5.87 24.17 -6.95
CA GLY A 367 5.73 25.44 -7.67
C GLY A 367 5.10 26.55 -6.82
N THR A 368 5.49 27.81 -7.07
CA THR A 368 4.87 28.99 -6.46
C THR A 368 4.83 30.16 -7.43
N ALA A 369 4.13 31.24 -7.06
CA ALA A 369 4.19 32.50 -7.80
C ALA A 369 5.61 33.13 -7.88
N ALA A 370 6.54 32.71 -7.01
CA ALA A 370 7.95 33.13 -7.08
C ALA A 370 8.77 32.31 -8.10
N GLY A 371 8.20 31.23 -8.63
CA GLY A 371 8.86 30.27 -9.51
C GLY A 371 8.87 28.86 -8.92
N ALA A 372 9.39 27.91 -9.70
CA ALA A 372 9.63 26.54 -9.28
C ALA A 372 10.70 26.52 -8.17
N LEU A 373 10.37 25.91 -7.04
CA LEU A 373 11.26 25.79 -5.89
C LEU A 373 12.29 24.69 -6.16
N LYS A 374 13.53 24.90 -5.68
CA LYS A 374 14.58 23.88 -5.69
C LYS A 374 14.74 23.33 -4.28
N LEU A 375 14.49 22.04 -4.12
CA LEU A 375 14.41 21.40 -2.82
C LEU A 375 15.77 20.86 -2.36
N ASN A 376 16.02 20.94 -1.06
CA ASN A 376 17.17 20.36 -0.40
C ASN A 376 16.72 19.06 0.30
N PHE A 377 16.83 17.94 -0.42
CA PHE A 377 16.36 16.63 0.02
C PHE A 377 16.97 16.20 1.35
N SER A 378 18.28 16.39 1.56
CA SER A 378 18.95 16.03 2.81
C SER A 378 18.44 16.87 3.99
N GLN A 379 18.06 18.13 3.76
CA GLN A 379 17.44 18.95 4.80
C GLN A 379 15.98 18.56 5.06
N ILE A 380 15.20 18.22 4.03
CA ILE A 380 13.85 17.69 4.17
C ILE A 380 13.88 16.41 5.01
N PHE A 381 14.73 15.45 4.65
CA PHE A 381 14.90 14.21 5.41
C PHE A 381 15.25 14.48 6.88
N ARG A 382 16.20 15.39 7.13
CA ARG A 382 16.56 15.79 8.50
C ARG A 382 15.42 16.46 9.25
N ASN A 383 14.59 17.27 8.62
CA ASN A 383 13.42 17.86 9.29
C ASN A 383 12.46 16.77 9.80
N PHE A 384 12.19 15.75 9.00
CA PHE A 384 11.33 14.63 9.44
C PHE A 384 11.94 13.87 10.62
N VAL A 385 13.24 13.62 10.60
CA VAL A 385 13.94 12.90 11.68
C VAL A 385 14.07 13.75 12.95
N GLU A 386 14.59 14.96 12.83
CA GLU A 386 15.00 15.80 13.98
C GLU A 386 13.83 16.59 14.58
N ILE A 387 12.92 17.11 13.75
CA ILE A 387 11.76 17.90 14.20
C ILE A 387 10.56 16.97 14.38
N GLY A 388 10.28 16.14 13.37
CA GLY A 388 9.16 15.21 13.40
C GLY A 388 9.35 14.03 14.35
N ASN A 389 10.59 13.70 14.74
CA ASN A 389 10.91 12.45 15.43
C ASN A 389 10.40 11.22 14.66
N VAL A 390 10.44 11.27 13.33
CA VAL A 390 10.13 10.15 12.45
C VAL A 390 11.38 9.27 12.37
N PRO A 391 11.33 7.96 12.73
CA PRO A 391 12.47 7.08 12.54
C PRO A 391 12.88 7.03 11.07
N ALA A 392 14.16 7.22 10.78
CA ALA A 392 14.69 7.22 9.41
C ALA A 392 14.34 5.93 8.65
N SER A 393 14.35 4.77 9.33
CA SER A 393 13.86 3.49 8.81
C SER A 393 12.41 3.48 8.32
N LYS A 394 11.56 4.44 8.68
CA LYS A 394 10.19 4.56 8.18
C LYS A 394 10.07 5.48 6.96
N ILE A 395 11.10 6.24 6.61
CA ILE A 395 11.01 7.30 5.61
C ILE A 395 11.39 6.77 4.23
N ASN A 396 10.53 7.02 3.25
CA ASN A 396 10.90 7.00 1.84
C ASN A 396 10.88 8.45 1.32
N ILE A 397 12.01 8.94 0.80
CA ILE A 397 12.04 10.23 0.12
C ILE A 397 11.66 10.05 -1.35
N GLY A 398 10.70 10.83 -1.82
CA GLY A 398 10.14 10.74 -3.17
C GLY A 398 10.82 11.66 -4.16
N PHE A 399 10.92 11.20 -5.40
CA PHE A 399 11.40 11.95 -6.56
C PHE A 399 10.36 11.90 -7.68
N GLU A 400 10.32 12.95 -8.49
CA GLU A 400 9.51 13.02 -9.70
C GLU A 400 10.37 13.47 -10.88
N PRO A 401 11.05 12.50 -11.54
CA PRO A 401 11.89 12.75 -12.70
C PRO A 401 11.10 13.19 -13.94
N GLY A 402 11.59 14.20 -14.65
CA GLY A 402 10.97 14.71 -15.88
C GLY A 402 10.04 15.89 -15.62
N GLU A 403 8.85 15.86 -16.22
CA GLU A 403 7.80 16.83 -15.92
C GLU A 403 7.32 16.72 -14.48
N GLN A 404 7.02 17.85 -13.87
CA GLN A 404 6.37 17.94 -12.56
C GLN A 404 5.07 18.73 -12.69
N ALA A 405 4.06 18.30 -11.96
CA ALA A 405 2.83 19.03 -11.77
C ALA A 405 3.04 20.28 -10.89
N ALA A 406 1.94 21.02 -10.66
CA ALA A 406 1.87 22.20 -9.79
C ALA A 406 2.95 23.30 -10.01
N GLY A 407 3.62 23.32 -11.17
CA GLY A 407 4.69 24.28 -11.49
C GLY A 407 6.05 23.98 -10.81
N GLY A 408 6.28 22.73 -10.41
CA GLY A 408 7.58 22.25 -9.90
C GLY A 408 8.67 22.20 -10.96
N VAL A 409 9.87 21.76 -10.55
CA VAL A 409 10.99 21.49 -11.45
C VAL A 409 11.78 20.31 -10.91
N TRP A 410 12.10 19.37 -11.79
CA TRP A 410 13.03 18.30 -11.44
C TRP A 410 14.46 18.84 -11.32
N GLU A 411 15.09 18.64 -10.16
CA GLU A 411 16.46 19.09 -9.88
C GLU A 411 17.53 18.29 -10.64
N GLY A 412 17.13 17.16 -11.24
CA GLY A 412 17.93 16.34 -12.13
C GLY A 412 18.52 15.11 -11.46
N GLN A 413 18.77 14.08 -12.27
CA GLN A 413 19.20 12.73 -11.84
C GLN A 413 20.35 12.73 -10.82
N ALA A 414 21.34 13.61 -10.98
CA ALA A 414 22.50 13.65 -10.08
C ALA A 414 22.13 13.98 -8.63
N VAL A 415 21.11 14.83 -8.43
CA VAL A 415 20.64 15.25 -7.10
C VAL A 415 19.89 14.09 -6.43
N ASP A 416 19.00 13.43 -7.17
CA ASP A 416 18.26 12.24 -6.68
C ASP A 416 19.23 11.09 -6.34
N GLU A 417 20.26 10.85 -7.18
CA GLU A 417 21.29 9.85 -6.91
C GLU A 417 22.12 10.18 -5.67
N GLU A 418 22.43 11.46 -5.43
CA GLU A 418 23.16 11.89 -4.23
C GLU A 418 22.35 11.56 -2.98
N MET A 419 21.07 11.92 -2.96
CA MET A 419 20.18 11.59 -1.85
C MET A 419 20.06 10.07 -1.64
N ALA A 420 19.96 9.29 -2.73
CA ALA A 420 19.93 7.82 -2.63
C ALA A 420 21.24 7.24 -2.07
N ARG A 421 22.40 7.84 -2.39
CA ARG A 421 23.69 7.47 -1.79
C ARG A 421 23.73 7.80 -0.31
N GLU A 422 23.14 8.92 0.11
CA GLU A 422 22.99 9.25 1.54
C GLU A 422 22.15 8.19 2.28
N ILE A 423 20.96 7.84 1.76
CA ILE A 423 20.12 6.77 2.32
C ILE A 423 20.91 5.46 2.43
N ARG A 424 21.61 5.09 1.36
CA ARG A 424 22.43 3.88 1.36
C ARG A 424 23.53 3.89 2.41
N GLN A 425 24.20 5.03 2.61
CA GLN A 425 25.25 5.19 3.62
C GLN A 425 24.71 5.13 5.05
N GLN A 426 23.52 5.68 5.28
CA GLN A 426 22.83 5.61 6.57
C GLN A 426 22.37 4.18 6.89
N GLY A 427 21.99 3.41 5.87
CA GLY A 427 21.61 2.01 5.99
C GLY A 427 20.16 1.77 6.40
N GLU A 428 19.34 2.81 6.47
CA GLU A 428 17.91 2.74 6.75
C GLU A 428 17.13 3.79 5.93
N GLY A 429 15.82 3.56 5.76
CA GLY A 429 14.94 4.38 4.92
C GLY A 429 14.80 3.81 3.51
N GLY A 430 14.39 4.64 2.57
CA GLY A 430 14.21 4.24 1.18
C GLY A 430 13.96 5.42 0.25
N CYS A 431 13.70 5.11 -1.00
CA CYS A 431 13.34 6.08 -2.03
C CYS A 431 12.02 5.69 -2.69
N MET A 432 11.31 6.68 -3.19
CA MET A 432 10.09 6.54 -3.95
C MET A 432 10.20 7.29 -5.27
N ILE A 433 9.58 6.77 -6.34
CA ILE A 433 9.45 7.48 -7.62
C ILE A 433 7.97 7.66 -7.94
N TRP A 434 7.58 8.90 -8.23
CA TRP A 434 6.38 9.25 -8.97
C TRP A 434 6.78 9.53 -10.43
N ALA A 435 6.33 8.78 -11.44
CA ALA A 435 5.52 7.55 -11.44
C ALA A 435 6.23 6.38 -12.16
N VAL A 436 5.72 5.16 -12.00
CA VAL A 436 6.23 3.93 -12.62
C VAL A 436 5.89 3.87 -14.12
N ASN A 437 4.71 4.35 -14.49
CA ASN A 437 4.12 4.24 -15.83
C ASN A 437 3.58 5.58 -16.35
N PRO A 438 4.37 6.67 -16.31
CA PRO A 438 3.93 7.98 -16.82
C PRO A 438 3.55 7.88 -18.30
N ASN A 439 2.57 8.69 -18.71
CA ASN A 439 2.01 8.60 -20.05
C ASN A 439 2.90 9.34 -21.07
N PRO A 440 3.51 8.67 -22.06
CA PRO A 440 4.44 9.29 -23.01
C PRO A 440 3.81 10.36 -23.92
N HIS A 441 2.48 10.46 -23.95
CA HIS A 441 1.76 11.51 -24.68
C HIS A 441 1.46 12.75 -23.82
N VAL A 442 1.43 12.59 -22.50
CA VAL A 442 1.17 13.68 -21.54
C VAL A 442 2.49 14.18 -20.95
N ASP A 443 3.35 13.24 -20.53
CA ASP A 443 4.60 13.45 -19.80
C ASP A 443 5.77 12.72 -20.52
N PRO A 444 6.18 13.19 -21.71
CA PRO A 444 7.21 12.54 -22.52
C PRO A 444 8.58 12.45 -21.84
N ASP A 445 9.01 13.46 -21.09
CA ASP A 445 10.30 13.43 -20.39
C ASP A 445 10.24 12.42 -19.23
N ALA A 446 9.17 12.42 -18.41
CA ALA A 446 8.96 11.48 -17.31
C ALA A 446 8.90 10.04 -17.82
N SER A 447 8.25 9.79 -18.97
CA SER A 447 8.24 8.47 -19.63
C SER A 447 9.62 7.94 -20.01
N THR A 448 10.59 8.83 -20.10
CA THR A 448 11.98 8.49 -20.37
C THR A 448 12.83 8.47 -19.09
N GLU A 449 12.63 9.43 -18.20
CA GLU A 449 13.50 9.67 -17.04
C GLU A 449 13.11 8.82 -15.82
N CYS A 450 11.83 8.55 -15.57
CA CYS A 450 11.40 7.71 -14.45
C CYS A 450 11.98 6.28 -14.53
N PRO A 451 11.91 5.55 -15.66
CA PRO A 451 12.51 4.22 -15.76
C PRO A 451 14.04 4.22 -15.62
N LYS A 452 14.71 5.25 -16.16
CA LYS A 452 16.17 5.42 -16.00
C LYS A 452 16.53 5.63 -14.53
N MET A 453 15.80 6.52 -13.86
CA MET A 453 16.00 6.83 -12.45
C MET A 453 15.78 5.59 -11.59
N ALA A 454 14.72 4.81 -11.85
CA ALA A 454 14.43 3.58 -11.11
C ALA A 454 15.59 2.56 -11.20
N GLN A 455 16.19 2.39 -12.38
CA GLN A 455 17.34 1.51 -12.55
C GLN A 455 18.61 2.03 -11.86
N ALA A 456 18.83 3.35 -11.88
CA ALA A 456 19.94 3.98 -11.16
C ALA A 456 19.77 3.79 -9.64
N LEU A 457 18.58 4.07 -9.10
CA LEU A 457 18.26 3.91 -7.68
C LEU A 457 18.36 2.46 -7.22
N LYS A 458 17.87 1.50 -8.01
CA LYS A 458 18.03 0.07 -7.72
C LYS A 458 19.50 -0.30 -7.52
N THR A 459 20.37 0.21 -8.40
CA THR A 459 21.82 -0.05 -8.33
C THR A 459 22.45 0.57 -7.09
N ILE A 460 22.11 1.82 -6.77
CA ILE A 460 22.66 2.56 -5.62
C ILE A 460 22.18 1.97 -4.30
N LEU A 461 20.86 1.81 -4.15
CA LEU A 461 20.22 1.38 -2.91
C LEU A 461 20.44 -0.11 -2.65
N SER A 462 20.51 -0.93 -3.71
CA SER A 462 20.42 -2.40 -3.61
C SER A 462 19.21 -2.81 -2.75
N PRO A 463 17.98 -2.42 -3.14
CA PRO A 463 16.83 -2.48 -2.28
C PRO A 463 16.48 -3.93 -1.92
N THR A 464 15.87 -4.09 -0.75
CA THR A 464 15.51 -5.38 -0.16
C THR A 464 14.04 -5.40 0.22
N TYR A 465 13.47 -6.59 0.34
CA TYR A 465 12.08 -6.75 0.76
C TYR A 465 11.85 -6.15 2.15
N ALA A 466 10.88 -5.24 2.26
CA ALA A 466 10.79 -4.33 3.39
C ALA A 466 10.48 -5.02 4.73
N TYR A 467 9.67 -6.07 4.75
CA TYR A 467 9.21 -6.70 6.00
C TYR A 467 9.30 -8.21 5.96
N GLY A 468 10.00 -8.78 6.95
CA GLY A 468 10.07 -10.22 7.14
C GLY A 468 10.85 -10.96 6.05
N ALA A 469 10.61 -12.26 5.95
CA ALA A 469 11.19 -13.08 4.90
C ALA A 469 10.50 -12.82 3.56
N VAL A 470 11.28 -12.88 2.48
CA VAL A 470 10.72 -12.82 1.12
C VAL A 470 9.77 -14.02 0.92
N PRO A 471 8.48 -13.80 0.61
CA PRO A 471 7.54 -14.89 0.39
C PRO A 471 7.95 -15.70 -0.84
N GLN A 472 7.46 -16.93 -0.95
CA GLN A 472 7.73 -17.78 -2.09
C GLN A 472 6.46 -17.89 -2.94
N TYR A 473 6.57 -17.45 -4.18
CA TYR A 473 5.52 -17.57 -5.19
C TYR A 473 6.14 -18.13 -6.47
N THR A 474 5.34 -18.88 -7.21
CA THR A 474 5.72 -19.32 -8.55
C THR A 474 5.89 -18.10 -9.44
N LYS A 475 6.98 -18.09 -10.21
CA LYS A 475 7.25 -17.00 -11.15
C LYS A 475 6.34 -17.11 -12.36
N CYS A 476 5.68 -16.01 -12.72
CA CYS A 476 4.88 -15.96 -13.94
C CYS A 476 5.77 -15.94 -15.19
N ASP A 477 5.17 -16.28 -16.34
CA ASP A 477 5.81 -16.05 -17.63
C ASP A 477 5.97 -14.53 -17.87
N PRO A 478 7.17 -14.05 -18.23
CA PRO A 478 7.46 -12.62 -18.33
C PRO A 478 6.75 -11.89 -19.48
N ASN A 479 6.19 -12.63 -20.46
CA ASN A 479 5.53 -12.02 -21.62
C ASN A 479 4.01 -11.98 -21.45
N THR A 480 3.45 -12.95 -20.72
CA THR A 480 2.00 -13.12 -20.57
C THR A 480 1.50 -12.80 -19.17
N GLY A 481 2.38 -12.79 -18.17
CA GLY A 481 2.02 -12.60 -16.77
C GLY A 481 1.25 -13.76 -16.15
N PHE A 482 1.06 -14.86 -16.87
CA PHE A 482 0.31 -16.03 -16.40
C PHE A 482 1.22 -17.10 -15.79
N TRP A 483 0.61 -18.14 -15.21
CA TRP A 483 1.33 -19.31 -14.75
C TRP A 483 2.15 -19.93 -15.89
N PRO A 484 3.40 -20.35 -15.66
CA PRO A 484 4.26 -20.88 -16.72
C PRO A 484 3.70 -22.18 -17.32
N GLU A 485 3.67 -22.27 -18.65
CA GLU A 485 3.08 -23.40 -19.41
C GLU A 485 3.77 -24.76 -19.16
N THR A 486 4.99 -24.75 -18.61
CA THR A 486 5.75 -25.97 -18.29
C THR A 486 5.14 -26.82 -17.17
N GLU A 487 4.06 -26.34 -16.54
CA GLU A 487 3.32 -27.04 -15.48
C GLU A 487 1.85 -27.27 -15.85
N SER A 488 1.59 -28.11 -16.87
CA SER A 488 0.22 -28.49 -17.26
C SER A 488 -0.56 -29.09 -16.09
N LEU A 489 -1.79 -28.65 -15.87
CA LEU A 489 -2.76 -29.35 -15.03
C LEU A 489 -3.14 -30.67 -15.71
N ASP A 490 -2.76 -31.80 -15.11
CA ASP A 490 -3.47 -33.04 -15.33
C ASP A 490 -4.74 -32.98 -14.47
N PHE A 491 -5.92 -32.84 -15.07
CA PHE A 491 -7.21 -32.98 -14.37
C PHE A 491 -7.50 -34.46 -14.06
N GLY A 492 -6.47 -35.21 -13.66
CA GLY A 492 -6.49 -36.64 -13.37
C GLY A 492 -7.03 -36.93 -11.98
N GLY A 493 -8.33 -36.77 -11.78
CA GLY A 493 -9.02 -37.28 -10.59
C GLY A 493 -10.51 -36.96 -10.60
N PRO A 494 -11.42 -37.93 -10.43
CA PRO A 494 -12.84 -37.67 -10.45
C PRO A 494 -13.22 -36.77 -9.25
N LEU A 495 -13.92 -35.68 -9.56
CA LEU A 495 -14.70 -34.92 -8.60
C LEU A 495 -15.65 -35.90 -7.89
N VAL A 496 -15.44 -36.10 -6.59
CA VAL A 496 -16.41 -36.78 -5.75
C VAL A 496 -17.59 -35.81 -5.61
N VAL A 497 -18.70 -36.16 -6.28
CA VAL A 497 -20.01 -35.50 -6.25
C VAL A 497 -20.60 -35.52 -4.84
#